data_AF-A4FLF8-F1
#
_entry.id   AF-A4FLF8-F1
#
_cell.length_a   1.000
_cell.length_b   1.000
_cell.length_c   1.000
_cell.angle_alpha   90.00
_cell.angle_beta   90.00
_cell.angle_gamma   90.00
#
_symmetry.space_group_name_H-M   'P 1'
#
loop_
_entity.id
_entity.type
_entity.pdbx_description
1 polymer ?
#
loop_
_entity_poly.entity_id
_entity_poly.type
_entity_poly.pdbx_seq_one_letter_code
_entity_poly.pdbx_strand_id
1 'polypeptide(L)' 'MSLFKKVADFAKSPQGRQALNQAKKYASDPKNKHKIEQVKNKLFGGGKGHR' A
#
# COMPACT_ATOMS: atom_id res chain seq x y z
N MET A 1 20.38 13.32 17.11
CA MET A 1 19.11 12.58 17.31
C MET A 1 18.66 12.03 15.97
N SER A 2 18.69 10.71 15.78
CA SER A 2 18.58 10.09 14.45
C SER A 2 17.14 10.11 13.92
N LEU A 3 16.96 10.46 12.64
CA LEU A 3 15.66 10.47 11.93
C LEU A 3 14.92 9.13 12.03
N PHE A 4 15.68 8.03 12.09
CA PHE A 4 15.15 6.69 12.31
C PHE A 4 14.37 6.56 13.61
N LYS A 5 14.83 7.19 14.70
CA LYS A 5 14.11 7.17 15.98
C LYS A 5 12.79 7.92 15.87
N LYS A 6 12.74 9.02 15.12
CA LYS A 6 11.52 9.82 14.92
C LYS A 6 10.48 9.08 14.07
N VAL A 7 10.91 8.33 13.06
CA VAL A 7 10.03 7.45 12.28
C VAL A 7 9.56 6.26 13.11
N ALA A 8 10.43 5.66 13.92
CA ALA A 8 10.06 4.56 14.82
C ALA A 8 9.08 5.01 15.92
N ASP A 9 9.31 6.18 16.53
CA ASP A 9 8.39 6.80 17.49
C ASP A 9 7.08 7.23 16.80
N PHE A 10 7.13 7.70 15.55
CA PHE A 10 5.93 7.98 14.75
C PHE A 10 5.14 6.71 14.45
N ALA A 11 5.78 5.61 14.06
CA ALA A 11 5.12 4.32 13.85
C ALA A 11 4.50 3.76 15.16
N LYS A 12 5.09 4.08 16.31
CA LYS A 12 4.56 3.75 17.64
C LYS A 12 3.50 4.73 18.13
N SER A 13 3.40 5.93 17.55
CA SER A 13 2.41 6.94 17.90
C SER A 13 0.98 6.51 17.51
N PRO A 14 -0.06 7.06 18.17
CA PRO A 14 -1.46 6.83 17.80
C PRO A 14 -1.74 7.17 16.33
N GLN A 15 -1.13 8.24 15.83
CA GLN A 15 -1.28 8.69 14.44
C GLN A 15 -0.65 7.71 13.45
N GLY A 16 0.54 7.19 13.74
CA GLY A 16 1.18 6.17 12.89
C GLY A 16 0.41 4.85 12.89
N ARG A 17 -0.09 4.41 14.05
CA ARG A 17 -0.99 3.24 14.14
C ARG A 17 -2.27 3.43 13.35
N GLN A 18 -2.87 4.62 13.35
CA GLN A 18 -4.04 4.93 12.53
C GLN A 18 -3.71 4.88 11.04
N ALA A 19 -2.60 5.48 10.61
CA ALA A 19 -2.14 5.42 9.22
C ALA A 19 -1.88 3.98 8.77
N LEU A 20 -1.21 3.17 9.59
CA LEU A 20 -0.98 1.75 9.32
C LEU A 20 -2.29 0.95 9.29
N ASN A 21 -3.25 1.23 10.17
CA ASN A 21 -4.55 0.58 10.18
C ASN A 21 -5.39 0.97 8.96
N GLN A 22 -5.35 2.24 8.54
CA GLN A 22 -5.97 2.68 7.31
C GLN A 22 -5.34 1.96 6.12
N ALA A 23 -4.00 1.95 6.02
CA ALA A 23 -3.30 1.22 4.96
C ALA A 23 -3.65 -0.27 4.96
N LYS A 24 -3.69 -0.93 6.12
CA LYS A 24 -4.13 -2.33 6.25
C LYS A 24 -5.57 -2.53 5.81
N LYS A 25 -6.49 -1.63 6.19
CA LYS A 25 -7.90 -1.69 5.76
C LYS A 25 -8.01 -1.52 4.24
N TYR A 26 -7.35 -0.52 3.67
CA TYR A 26 -7.31 -0.29 2.22
C TYR A 26 -6.70 -1.47 1.45
N ALA A 27 -5.71 -2.17 2.01
CA ALA A 27 -5.10 -3.36 1.43
C ALA A 27 -5.93 -4.64 1.65
N SER A 28 -6.69 -4.70 2.74
CA SER A 28 -7.58 -5.83 3.07
C SER A 28 -8.92 -5.74 2.37
N ASP A 29 -9.29 -4.56 1.86
CA ASP A 29 -10.56 -4.36 1.19
C ASP A 29 -10.58 -5.08 -0.17
N PRO A 30 -11.43 -6.11 -0.33
CA PRO A 30 -11.48 -6.90 -1.57
C PRO A 30 -11.94 -6.06 -2.77
N LYS A 31 -12.71 -4.98 -2.55
CA LYS A 31 -13.13 -4.07 -3.62
C LYS A 31 -11.94 -3.34 -4.25
N ASN A 32 -10.96 -2.95 -3.44
CA ASN A 32 -9.73 -2.35 -3.93
C ASN A 32 -8.81 -3.38 -4.58
N LYS A 33 -8.76 -4.62 -4.05
CA LYS A 33 -7.99 -5.71 -4.67
C LYS A 33 -8.38 -5.93 -6.12
N HIS A 34 -9.68 -6.04 -6.44
CA HIS A 34 -10.10 -6.21 -7.83
C HIS A 34 -9.70 -5.05 -8.73
N LYS A 35 -9.83 -3.81 -8.26
CA LYS A 35 -9.42 -2.64 -9.04
C LYS A 35 -7.91 -2.59 -9.24
N ILE A 36 -7.13 -2.91 -8.20
CA ILE A 36 -5.68 -3.01 -8.25
C ILE A 36 -5.26 -4.16 -9.17
N GLU A 37 -5.91 -5.32 -9.12
CA GLU A 37 -5.63 -6.45 -10.01
C GLU A 37 -5.95 -6.14 -11.46
N GLN A 38 -7.06 -5.46 -11.76
CA GLN A 38 -7.37 -5.00 -13.11
C GLN A 38 -6.33 -4.00 -13.62
N VAL A 39 -5.93 -3.04 -12.79
CA VAL A 39 -4.90 -2.06 -13.12
C VAL A 39 -3.53 -2.73 -13.27
N LYS A 40 -3.18 -3.67 -12.39
CA LYS A 40 -1.96 -4.47 -12.44
C LYS A 40 -1.94 -5.35 -13.69
N ASN A 41 -3.04 -6.00 -14.04
CA ASN A 41 -3.14 -6.81 -15.26
C ASN A 41 -3.09 -5.94 -16.52
N LYS A 42 -3.61 -4.70 -16.49
CA LYS A 42 -3.43 -3.77 -17.61
C LYS A 42 -2.00 -3.24 -17.72
N LEU A 43 -1.37 -2.87 -16.61
CA LEU A 43 0.00 -2.33 -16.57
C LEU A 43 1.07 -3.39 -16.80
N PHE A 44 0.93 -4.56 -16.18
CA PHE A 44 1.92 -5.65 -16.24
C PHE A 44 1.52 -6.77 -17.20
N GLY A 45 0.24 -6.91 -17.55
CA GLY A 45 -0.24 -7.91 -18.51
C GLY A 45 -0.40 -7.39 -19.95
N GLY A 46 -0.31 -6.07 -20.18
CA GLY A 46 -0.32 -5.46 -21.52
C GLY A 46 1.03 -5.53 -22.27
N GLY A 47 2.07 -6.09 -21.67
CA GLY A 47 3.45 -6.05 -22.18
C GLY A 47 3.92 -7.27 -23.00
N LYS A 48 3.09 -8.29 -23.24
CA LYS A 48 3.53 -9.51 -23.95
C LYS A 48 2.55 -9.90 -25.05
N GLY A 49 2.45 -9.05 -26.07
CA GLY A 49 1.62 -9.28 -27.25
C GLY A 49 1.95 -8.40 -28.46
N HIS A 50 3.18 -7.88 -28.56
CA HIS A 50 3.66 -7.21 -29.78
C HIS A 50 5.03 -7.77 -30.16
N ARG A 51 5.00 -8.94 -30.81
CA ARG A 51 5.84 -9.45 -31.90
C ARG A 51 5.89 -10.97 -31.87
#